data_AF-A0ABC8S7L0-F1
#
_entry.id   AF-A0ABC8S7L0-F1
#
_cell.length_a   1.000
_cell.length_b   1.000
_cell.length_c   1.000
_cell.angle_alpha   90.00
_cell.angle_beta   90.00
_cell.angle_gamma   90.00
#
_symmetry.space_group_name_H-M   'P 1'
#
loop_
_entity.id
_entity.type
_entity.pdbx_description
1 polymer ?
#
loop_
_entity_poly.entity_id
_entity_poly.type
_entity_poly.pdbx_seq_one_letter_code
_entity_poly.pdbx_strand_id
1 'polypeptide(L)'
;MHPYLNHLGSDLCRGILEFAEGRSLGKSGLSWLKIHIANLYAGGVDKLSYNGRIEFTEKHLDDIFDSADRPLEGRRWWLGAEDPFQCLAVCINLAEALRSSSPETTISHMPIHQDGSCNGLQHYAALGRDKLGAAAVNLVAGEKPADVYSGIAARVLDIMQRDAAKDPATDRDAVLARLLVNQVDRKLVKQTVMTSVYGVTYIGARDQIKRRLKERCSIEDDAELFAASCYAAKTTLTALGEMFEAARSIMSWLGDCAKIIAMENQPVRWTTPLGLPVVQPYRKLGRHLIKTSLQILTLQRETNKVMVKRQRTAFPPNFVHSLDGSHMMMTAIACKEAGLNFAGVHDSYWTHACDVDQMNRILREKFVALYEAPILENLLESFQTAFPTLNFPPLPERGDFDLREVLESPYFFN
;
A
#
# COMPACT_ATOMS: atom_id res chain seq x y z
N MET A 1 -7.62 -20.74 0.91
CA MET A 1 -6.50 -20.71 1.88
C MET A 1 -7.01 -21.08 3.26
N HIS A 2 -6.21 -21.77 4.05
CA HIS A 2 -6.56 -22.12 5.42
C HIS A 2 -6.55 -20.85 6.30
N PRO A 3 -7.57 -20.60 7.14
CA PRO A 3 -7.72 -19.31 7.83
C PRO A 3 -6.68 -19.07 8.93
N TYR A 4 -6.04 -20.12 9.46
CA TYR A 4 -5.11 -20.01 10.59
C TYR A 4 -3.64 -19.93 10.22
N LEU A 5 -3.22 -20.59 9.13
CA LEU A 5 -1.84 -20.59 8.66
C LEU A 5 -1.85 -20.41 7.15
N ASN A 6 -1.39 -19.25 6.71
CA ASN A 6 -1.25 -18.85 5.31
C ASN A 6 -0.28 -17.67 5.22
N HIS A 7 0.19 -17.39 4.00
CA HIS A 7 1.18 -16.35 3.74
C HIS A 7 0.63 -14.91 3.81
N LEU A 8 -0.69 -14.72 3.94
CA LEU A 8 -1.27 -13.40 4.26
C LEU A 8 -1.10 -13.03 5.74
N GLY A 9 -0.64 -13.97 6.58
CA GLY A 9 -0.43 -13.79 8.01
C GLY A 9 0.71 -12.83 8.36
N SER A 10 1.05 -12.81 9.65
CA SER A 10 2.14 -12.01 10.22
C SER A 10 3.52 -12.50 9.77
N ASP A 11 4.56 -11.75 10.12
CA ASP A 11 5.97 -12.10 9.91
C ASP A 11 6.28 -13.55 10.31
N LEU A 12 5.85 -14.00 11.49
CA LEU A 12 6.01 -15.40 11.92
C LEU A 12 5.37 -16.41 10.95
N CYS A 13 4.14 -16.16 10.49
CA CYS A 13 3.48 -17.06 9.55
C CYS A 13 4.21 -17.12 8.20
N ARG A 14 4.77 -16.00 7.75
CA ARG A 14 5.51 -15.93 6.48
C ARG A 14 6.90 -16.56 6.60
N GLY A 15 7.62 -16.28 7.70
CA GLY A 15 8.97 -16.79 7.94
C GLY A 15 9.05 -18.31 8.13
N ILE A 16 7.93 -18.99 8.38
CA ILE A 16 7.87 -20.46 8.46
C ILE A 16 7.34 -21.14 7.19
N LEU A 17 7.03 -20.36 6.14
CA LEU A 17 6.48 -20.86 4.89
C LEU A 17 7.44 -20.58 3.73
N GLU A 18 7.63 -21.57 2.86
CA GLU A 18 8.45 -21.48 1.65
C GLU A 18 7.75 -22.18 0.48
N PHE A 19 8.27 -22.02 -0.74
CA PHE A 19 7.75 -22.77 -1.88
C PHE A 19 8.15 -24.25 -1.78
N ALA A 20 7.20 -25.15 -2.05
CA ALA A 20 7.49 -26.59 -2.04
C ALA A 20 8.49 -27.00 -3.14
N GLU A 21 8.36 -26.41 -4.33
CA GLU A 21 9.29 -26.62 -5.44
C GLU A 21 10.40 -25.58 -5.39
N GLY A 22 11.66 -26.01 -5.26
CA GLY A 22 12.82 -25.12 -5.27
C GLY A 22 13.35 -24.84 -6.69
N ARG A 23 14.11 -23.75 -6.83
CA ARG A 23 14.82 -23.40 -8.08
C ARG A 23 16.27 -23.02 -7.82
N SER A 24 17.14 -23.33 -8.77
CA SER A 24 18.54 -22.88 -8.75
C SER A 24 18.58 -21.36 -8.75
N LEU A 25 19.37 -20.76 -7.85
CA LEU A 25 19.46 -19.31 -7.71
C LEU A 25 19.87 -18.58 -9.01
N GLY A 26 20.80 -19.16 -9.76
CA GLY A 26 21.47 -18.44 -10.84
C GLY A 26 22.22 -17.21 -10.33
N LYS A 27 22.73 -16.39 -11.27
CA LYS A 27 23.49 -15.17 -10.92
C LYS A 27 22.59 -14.08 -10.32
N SER A 28 21.39 -13.90 -10.86
CA SER A 28 20.43 -12.91 -10.38
C SER A 28 19.85 -13.29 -9.03
N GLY A 29 19.51 -14.57 -8.80
CA GLY A 29 18.85 -14.99 -7.56
C GLY A 29 19.70 -14.81 -6.31
N LEU A 30 21.02 -15.01 -6.39
CA LEU A 30 21.90 -14.71 -5.26
C LEU A 30 21.88 -13.21 -4.91
N SER A 31 21.83 -12.34 -5.92
CA SER A 31 21.71 -10.89 -5.72
C SER A 31 20.35 -10.53 -5.13
N TRP A 32 19.27 -11.16 -5.59
CA TRP A 32 17.93 -10.94 -5.06
C TRP A 32 17.75 -11.43 -3.62
N LEU A 33 18.40 -12.53 -3.21
CA LEU A 33 18.45 -12.90 -1.79
C LEU A 33 19.11 -11.81 -0.94
N LYS A 34 20.23 -11.24 -1.41
CA LYS A 34 20.93 -10.17 -0.70
C LYS A 34 20.08 -8.89 -0.61
N ILE A 35 19.38 -8.54 -1.69
CA ILE A 35 18.42 -7.42 -1.70
C ILE A 35 17.27 -7.72 -0.74
N HIS A 36 16.78 -8.95 -0.70
CA HIS A 36 15.66 -9.33 0.16
C HIS A 36 16.01 -9.26 1.65
N ILE A 37 17.23 -9.65 2.06
CA ILE A 37 17.74 -9.39 3.42
C ILE A 37 17.64 -7.91 3.78
N ALA A 38 18.15 -7.03 2.90
CA ALA A 38 18.12 -5.60 3.12
C ALA A 38 16.68 -5.04 3.20
N ASN A 39 15.76 -5.55 2.38
CA ASN A 39 14.36 -5.18 2.41
C ASN A 39 13.69 -5.58 3.74
N LEU A 40 13.89 -6.82 4.20
CA LEU A 40 13.33 -7.34 5.46
C LEU A 40 13.93 -6.66 6.69
N TYR A 41 15.22 -6.26 6.61
CA TYR A 41 15.86 -5.47 7.67
C TYR A 41 15.25 -4.07 7.79
N ALA A 42 14.89 -3.47 6.65
CA ALA A 42 14.25 -2.17 6.55
C ALA A 42 15.05 -1.05 7.24
N GLY A 43 14.40 -0.17 8.01
CA GLY A 43 15.08 0.90 8.75
C GLY A 43 15.76 1.96 7.88
N GLY A 44 15.33 2.12 6.61
CA GLY A 44 15.94 3.03 5.65
C GLY A 44 16.93 2.35 4.70
N VAL A 45 17.33 1.11 4.99
CA VAL A 45 18.13 0.29 4.06
C VAL A 45 17.32 -0.06 2.81
N ASP A 46 16.02 -0.30 2.97
CA ASP A 46 15.04 -0.48 1.89
C ASP A 46 14.90 0.76 0.98
N LYS A 47 15.47 1.91 1.37
CA LYS A 47 15.50 3.15 0.56
C LYS A 47 16.84 3.39 -0.14
N LEU A 48 17.79 2.48 0.00
CA LEU A 48 19.00 2.46 -0.81
C LEU A 48 18.71 1.93 -2.21
N SER A 49 19.60 2.23 -3.15
CA SER A 49 19.62 1.56 -4.45
C SER A 49 19.87 0.06 -4.30
N TYR A 50 19.56 -0.75 -5.32
CA TYR A 50 19.82 -2.20 -5.25
C TYR A 50 21.29 -2.53 -4.93
N ASN A 51 22.24 -1.77 -5.48
CA ASN A 51 23.67 -1.92 -5.14
C ASN A 51 23.94 -1.57 -3.67
N GLY A 52 23.35 -0.50 -3.14
CA GLY A 52 23.48 -0.15 -1.72
C GLY A 52 22.87 -1.18 -0.78
N ARG A 53 21.77 -1.82 -1.20
CA ARG A 53 21.15 -2.95 -0.48
C ARG A 53 22.04 -4.18 -0.46
N ILE A 54 22.66 -4.52 -1.60
CA ILE A 54 23.65 -5.61 -1.67
C ILE A 54 24.84 -5.29 -0.78
N GLU A 55 25.40 -4.08 -0.85
CA GLU A 55 26.54 -3.66 -0.03
C GLU A 55 26.23 -3.72 1.48
N PHE A 56 25.00 -3.37 1.87
CA PHE A 56 24.55 -3.56 3.25
C PHE A 56 24.64 -5.03 3.67
N THR A 57 24.13 -5.95 2.85
CA THR A 57 24.18 -7.38 3.14
C THR A 57 25.61 -7.93 3.17
N GLU A 58 26.47 -7.50 2.24
CA GLU A 58 27.90 -7.87 2.22
C GLU A 58 28.65 -7.43 3.49
N LYS A 59 28.33 -6.25 4.03
CA LYS A 59 28.94 -5.75 5.28
C LYS A 59 28.51 -6.53 6.53
N HIS A 60 27.42 -7.28 6.46
CA HIS A 60 26.85 -8.03 7.58
C HIS A 60 26.91 -9.55 7.37
N LEU A 61 27.77 -10.05 6.48
CA LEU A 61 27.89 -11.50 6.23
C LEU A 61 28.20 -12.30 7.51
N ASP A 62 29.07 -11.79 8.37
CA ASP A 62 29.39 -12.45 9.64
C ASP A 62 28.16 -12.56 10.56
N ASP A 63 27.29 -11.55 10.55
CA ASP A 63 26.03 -11.53 11.31
C ASP A 63 24.97 -12.45 10.71
N ILE A 64 24.97 -12.58 9.39
CA ILE A 64 24.09 -13.50 8.66
C ILE A 64 24.49 -14.95 8.95
N PHE A 65 25.79 -15.28 8.87
CA PHE A 65 26.29 -16.61 9.23
C PHE A 65 26.03 -16.94 10.70
N ASP A 66 26.28 -15.99 11.62
CA ASP A 66 25.97 -16.18 13.05
C ASP A 66 24.47 -16.38 13.30
N SER A 67 23.61 -15.60 12.64
CA SER A 67 22.15 -15.73 12.75
C SER A 67 21.66 -17.08 12.21
N ALA A 68 22.25 -17.58 11.12
CA ALA A 68 21.92 -18.88 10.54
C ALA A 68 22.38 -20.05 11.43
N ASP A 69 23.58 -19.99 11.98
CA ASP A 69 24.18 -21.10 12.73
C ASP A 69 23.73 -21.17 14.19
N ARG A 70 23.56 -20.00 14.82
CA ARG A 70 23.28 -19.86 16.25
C ARG A 70 22.16 -18.85 16.49
N PRO A 71 20.95 -19.09 15.93
CA PRO A 71 19.85 -18.11 15.95
C PRO A 71 19.42 -17.70 17.36
N LEU A 72 19.63 -18.54 18.38
CA LEU A 72 19.23 -18.27 19.76
C LEU A 72 20.42 -17.90 20.67
N GLU A 73 21.61 -18.43 20.42
CA GLU A 73 22.80 -18.26 21.26
C GLU A 73 23.84 -17.28 20.72
N GLY A 74 23.71 -16.85 19.47
CA GLY A 74 24.62 -15.92 18.80
C GLY A 74 24.36 -14.45 19.18
N ARG A 75 24.76 -13.56 18.28
CA ARG A 75 24.53 -12.11 18.38
C ARG A 75 23.06 -11.76 18.17
N ARG A 76 22.29 -12.65 17.54
CA ARG A 76 20.85 -12.49 17.26
C ARG A 76 20.55 -11.22 16.46
N TRP A 77 21.42 -10.90 15.49
CA TRP A 77 21.31 -9.72 14.64
C TRP A 77 19.98 -9.67 13.89
N TRP A 78 19.46 -10.84 13.48
CA TRP A 78 18.17 -10.98 12.81
C TRP A 78 16.98 -10.39 13.59
N LEU A 79 17.04 -10.31 14.93
CA LEU A 79 16.00 -9.67 15.75
C LEU A 79 15.93 -8.14 15.58
N GLY A 80 16.96 -7.53 14.98
CA GLY A 80 16.99 -6.10 14.67
C GLY A 80 16.21 -5.71 13.41
N ALA A 81 15.81 -6.69 12.59
CA ALA A 81 15.02 -6.46 11.37
C ALA A 81 13.57 -6.04 11.68
N GLU A 82 12.91 -5.33 10.76
CA GLU A 82 11.46 -5.04 10.87
C GLU A 82 10.62 -6.32 10.78
N ASP A 83 11.05 -7.27 9.94
CA ASP A 83 10.46 -8.60 9.75
C ASP A 83 11.46 -9.71 10.17
N PRO A 84 11.62 -9.95 11.49
CA PRO A 84 12.72 -10.78 12.01
C PRO A 84 12.63 -12.26 11.59
N PHE A 85 11.47 -12.90 11.63
CA PHE A 85 11.37 -14.32 11.28
C PHE A 85 11.60 -14.57 9.79
N GLN A 86 11.09 -13.70 8.91
CA GLN A 86 11.42 -13.74 7.49
C GLN A 86 12.92 -13.47 7.26
N CYS A 87 13.50 -12.49 7.95
CA CYS A 87 14.93 -12.18 7.84
C CYS A 87 15.81 -13.39 8.22
N LEU A 88 15.46 -14.08 9.31
CA LEU A 88 16.15 -15.30 9.73
C LEU A 88 16.05 -16.42 8.68
N ALA A 89 14.87 -16.64 8.10
CA ALA A 89 14.68 -17.64 7.05
C ALA A 89 15.60 -17.38 5.84
N VAL A 90 15.69 -16.12 5.40
CA VAL A 90 16.59 -15.73 4.30
C VAL A 90 18.07 -15.81 4.71
N CYS A 91 18.42 -15.51 5.98
CA CYS A 91 19.79 -15.68 6.48
C CYS A 91 20.24 -17.13 6.35
N ILE A 92 19.38 -18.09 6.72
CA ILE A 92 19.67 -19.52 6.61
C ILE A 92 19.92 -19.91 5.15
N ASN A 93 19.02 -19.52 4.23
CA ASN A 93 19.16 -19.87 2.82
C ASN A 93 20.38 -19.19 2.15
N LEU A 94 20.66 -17.93 2.48
CA LEU A 94 21.83 -17.22 1.97
C LEU A 94 23.14 -17.81 2.51
N ALA A 95 23.19 -18.19 3.79
CA ALA A 95 24.35 -18.84 4.38
C ALA A 95 24.65 -20.20 3.72
N GLU A 96 23.61 -21.01 3.46
CA GLU A 96 23.73 -22.25 2.70
C GLU A 96 24.32 -22.00 1.30
N ALA A 97 23.76 -21.02 0.57
CA ALA A 97 24.22 -20.69 -0.77
C ALA A 97 25.68 -20.23 -0.78
N LEU A 98 26.09 -19.35 0.14
CA LEU A 98 27.45 -18.82 0.20
C LEU A 98 28.49 -19.84 0.68
N ARG A 99 28.08 -20.93 1.34
CA ARG A 99 28.96 -22.05 1.72
C ARG A 99 29.15 -23.06 0.59
N SER A 100 28.25 -23.06 -0.40
CA SER A 100 28.40 -23.88 -1.59
C SER A 100 29.60 -23.46 -2.41
N SER A 101 30.31 -24.41 -3.02
CA SER A 101 31.38 -24.13 -3.98
C SER A 101 30.86 -23.50 -5.28
N SER A 102 29.55 -23.57 -5.51
CA SER A 102 28.86 -22.88 -6.61
C SER A 102 27.52 -22.31 -6.09
N PRO A 103 27.56 -21.12 -5.46
CA PRO A 103 26.37 -20.49 -4.86
C PRO A 103 25.18 -20.37 -5.82
N GLU A 104 25.43 -20.10 -7.10
CA GLU A 104 24.40 -19.93 -8.13
C GLU A 104 23.63 -21.23 -8.44
N THR A 105 24.21 -22.39 -8.13
CA THR A 105 23.56 -23.69 -8.34
C THR A 105 22.77 -24.18 -7.13
N THR A 106 22.84 -23.45 -6.01
CA THR A 106 22.08 -23.76 -4.79
C THR A 106 20.58 -23.68 -5.11
N ILE A 107 19.83 -24.69 -4.68
CA ILE A 107 18.39 -24.73 -4.82
C ILE A 107 17.78 -23.91 -3.68
N SER A 108 17.06 -22.85 -4.02
CA SER A 108 16.32 -22.02 -3.06
C SER A 108 14.83 -22.24 -3.19
N HIS A 109 14.17 -22.24 -2.03
CA HIS A 109 12.73 -22.33 -1.88
C HIS A 109 12.11 -20.99 -1.46
N MET A 110 12.94 -19.97 -1.25
CA MET A 110 12.54 -18.71 -0.65
C MET A 110 11.68 -17.89 -1.61
N PRO A 111 10.46 -17.49 -1.19
CA PRO A 111 9.73 -16.45 -1.90
C PRO A 111 10.44 -15.11 -1.70
N ILE A 112 10.77 -14.42 -2.80
CA ILE A 112 11.30 -13.06 -2.77
C ILE A 112 10.19 -12.08 -3.06
N HIS A 113 10.00 -11.12 -2.17
CA HIS A 113 8.90 -10.15 -2.23
C HIS A 113 9.30 -8.92 -3.03
N GLN A 114 8.40 -8.46 -3.89
CA GLN A 114 8.47 -7.16 -4.54
C GLN A 114 7.20 -6.38 -4.20
N ASP A 115 7.35 -5.25 -3.52
CA ASP A 115 6.22 -4.52 -2.93
C ASP A 115 5.93 -3.22 -3.68
N GLY A 116 4.65 -2.94 -3.92
CA GLY A 116 4.20 -1.64 -4.41
C GLY A 116 4.50 -0.54 -3.39
N SER A 117 5.18 0.54 -3.81
CA SER A 117 5.66 1.59 -2.89
C SER A 117 4.53 2.31 -2.12
N CYS A 118 3.42 2.58 -2.82
CA CYS A 118 2.16 3.08 -2.27
C CYS A 118 1.06 2.79 -3.28
N ASN A 119 0.66 1.53 -3.37
CA ASN A 119 -0.06 1.00 -4.53
C ASN A 119 -1.34 1.77 -4.89
N GLY A 120 -2.16 2.17 -3.92
CA GLY A 120 -3.33 3.00 -4.19
C GLY A 120 -3.01 4.33 -4.89
N LEU A 121 -1.93 5.02 -4.50
CA LEU A 121 -1.46 6.24 -5.18
C LEU A 121 -0.85 5.94 -6.55
N GLN A 122 -0.20 4.78 -6.74
CA GLN A 122 0.29 4.32 -8.04
C GLN A 122 -0.85 4.19 -9.04
N HIS A 123 -1.94 3.53 -8.64
CA HIS A 123 -3.13 3.38 -9.46
C HIS A 123 -3.83 4.73 -9.74
N TYR A 124 -3.89 5.65 -8.77
CA TYR A 124 -4.42 6.99 -9.02
C TYR A 124 -3.54 7.84 -9.93
N ALA A 125 -2.21 7.80 -9.78
CA ALA A 125 -1.29 8.51 -10.65
C ALA A 125 -1.40 8.03 -12.10
N ALA A 126 -1.58 6.72 -12.31
CA ALA A 126 -1.83 6.14 -13.62
C ALA A 126 -3.19 6.55 -14.22
N LEU A 127 -4.28 6.53 -13.43
CA LEU A 127 -5.60 6.99 -13.87
C LEU A 127 -5.61 8.47 -14.28
N GLY A 128 -4.94 9.30 -13.48
CA GLY A 128 -4.88 10.75 -13.65
C GLY A 128 -3.77 11.23 -14.59
N ARG A 129 -2.88 10.33 -15.03
CA ARG A 129 -1.63 10.70 -15.74
C ARG A 129 -0.86 11.82 -15.04
N ASP A 130 -0.78 11.75 -13.72
CA ASP A 130 -0.14 12.74 -12.87
C ASP A 130 1.37 12.49 -12.79
N LYS A 131 2.16 13.31 -13.48
CA LYS A 131 3.60 13.13 -13.58
C LYS A 131 4.34 13.33 -12.24
N LEU A 132 3.93 14.33 -11.45
CA LEU A 132 4.55 14.59 -10.14
C LEU A 132 4.18 13.49 -9.15
N GLY A 133 2.91 13.09 -9.13
CA GLY A 133 2.44 11.96 -8.34
C GLY A 133 3.14 10.66 -8.74
N ALA A 134 3.26 10.38 -10.05
CA ALA A 134 3.93 9.21 -10.60
C ALA A 134 5.39 9.10 -10.14
N ALA A 135 6.15 10.20 -10.20
CA ALA A 135 7.52 10.24 -9.69
C ALA A 135 7.60 9.99 -8.18
N ALA A 136 6.69 10.57 -7.40
CA ALA A 136 6.65 10.40 -5.94
C ALA A 136 6.38 8.95 -5.48
N VAL A 137 5.72 8.15 -6.33
CA VAL A 137 5.37 6.75 -6.04
C VAL A 137 6.05 5.74 -6.97
N ASN A 138 7.20 6.11 -7.53
CA ASN A 138 8.09 5.25 -8.30
C ASN A 138 7.49 4.69 -9.61
N LEU A 139 6.55 5.38 -10.25
CA LEU A 139 6.16 5.06 -11.63
C LEU A 139 7.18 5.56 -12.65
N VAL A 140 8.03 6.51 -12.25
CA VAL A 140 9.16 7.02 -13.04
C VAL A 140 10.46 6.44 -12.49
N ALA A 141 11.39 6.10 -13.38
CA ALA A 141 12.70 5.61 -12.99
C ALA A 141 13.48 6.65 -12.16
N GLY A 142 14.17 6.17 -11.12
CA GLY A 142 15.07 6.97 -10.29
C GLY A 142 16.30 6.18 -9.91
N GLU A 143 17.35 6.87 -9.43
CA GLU A 143 18.59 6.21 -8.97
C GLU A 143 18.37 5.40 -7.68
N LYS A 144 17.45 5.88 -6.82
CA LYS A 144 17.02 5.24 -5.58
C LYS A 144 15.49 5.31 -5.45
N PRO A 145 14.87 4.45 -4.62
CA PRO A 145 13.44 4.52 -4.37
C PRO A 145 13.03 5.89 -3.83
N ALA A 146 12.01 6.50 -4.44
CA ALA A 146 11.30 7.62 -3.86
C ALA A 146 10.52 7.18 -2.61
N ASP A 147 10.45 8.07 -1.62
CA ASP A 147 9.74 7.83 -0.38
C ASP A 147 8.65 8.90 -0.19
N VAL A 148 7.48 8.64 -0.77
CA VAL A 148 6.30 9.53 -0.70
C VAL A 148 6.00 9.97 0.73
N TYR A 149 6.20 9.10 1.72
CA TYR A 149 5.93 9.38 3.12
C TYR A 149 6.89 10.44 3.69
N SER A 150 8.17 10.38 3.33
CA SER A 150 9.15 11.41 3.72
C SER A 150 8.90 12.72 2.99
N GLY A 151 8.50 12.68 1.72
CA GLY A 151 8.08 13.87 0.97
C GLY A 151 6.89 14.59 1.62
N ILE A 152 5.86 13.82 2.00
CA ILE A 152 4.69 14.36 2.72
C ILE A 152 5.07 14.86 4.10
N ALA A 153 5.92 14.14 4.85
CA ALA A 153 6.39 14.60 6.15
C ALA A 153 7.14 15.94 6.05
N ALA A 154 7.99 16.12 5.03
CA ALA A 154 8.67 17.38 4.77
C ALA A 154 7.70 18.51 4.44
N ARG A 155 6.65 18.24 3.64
CA ARG A 155 5.62 19.24 3.35
C ARG A 155 4.79 19.60 4.58
N VAL A 156 4.44 18.61 5.41
CA VAL A 156 3.76 18.85 6.70
C VAL A 156 4.61 19.71 7.61
N LEU A 157 5.91 19.40 7.72
CA LEU A 157 6.85 20.17 8.52
C LEU A 157 6.93 21.63 8.06
N ASP A 158 7.02 21.87 6.75
CA ASP A 158 7.03 23.21 6.15
C ASP A 158 5.74 24.00 6.46
N ILE A 159 4.57 23.38 6.35
CA ILE A 159 3.30 24.02 6.76
C ILE A 159 3.30 24.35 8.25
N MET A 160 3.71 23.40 9.11
CA MET A 160 3.76 23.61 10.55
C MET A 160 4.78 24.67 10.96
N GLN A 161 5.93 24.78 10.29
CA GLN A 161 6.91 25.84 10.55
C GLN A 161 6.35 27.23 10.24
N ARG A 162 5.61 27.35 9.13
CA ARG A 162 4.91 28.61 8.80
C ARG A 162 3.85 28.96 9.83
N ASP A 163 3.03 28.00 10.25
CA ASP A 163 2.00 28.23 11.27
C ASP A 163 2.61 28.56 12.64
N ALA A 164 3.71 27.90 13.01
CA ALA A 164 4.43 28.13 14.27
C ALA A 164 5.02 29.55 14.39
N ALA A 165 5.32 30.20 13.25
CA ALA A 165 5.83 31.56 13.18
C ALA A 165 4.74 32.64 13.33
N LYS A 166 3.45 32.27 13.29
CA LYS A 166 2.33 33.20 13.47
C LYS A 166 2.11 33.56 14.93
N ASP A 167 1.45 34.70 15.15
CA ASP A 167 1.08 35.18 16.48
C ASP A 167 -0.01 34.28 17.11
N PRO A 168 0.26 33.63 18.26
CA PRO A 168 -0.67 32.73 18.93
C PRO A 168 -1.95 33.40 19.44
N ALA A 169 -1.91 34.72 19.64
CA ALA A 169 -3.07 35.50 20.00
C ALA A 169 -4.08 35.60 18.84
N THR A 170 -3.62 35.40 17.61
CA THR A 170 -4.41 35.54 16.38
C THR A 170 -4.67 34.22 15.66
N ASP A 171 -3.77 33.25 15.80
CA ASP A 171 -3.89 31.92 15.18
C ASP A 171 -3.70 30.81 16.23
N ARG A 172 -4.79 30.10 16.53
CA ARG A 172 -4.79 28.99 17.48
C ARG A 172 -3.93 27.82 17.01
N ASP A 173 -3.77 27.66 15.70
CA ASP A 173 -2.94 26.60 15.13
C ASP A 173 -1.45 26.85 15.41
N ALA A 174 -1.01 28.10 15.68
CA ALA A 174 0.39 28.43 15.98
C ALA A 174 0.92 27.75 17.25
N VAL A 175 0.07 27.57 18.28
CA VAL A 175 0.44 26.85 19.51
C VAL A 175 0.64 25.37 19.23
N LEU A 176 -0.31 24.75 18.51
CA LEU A 176 -0.26 23.34 18.15
C LEU A 176 0.91 23.04 17.20
N ALA A 177 1.18 23.95 16.28
CA ALA A 177 2.32 23.87 15.37
C ALA A 177 3.65 23.87 16.14
N ARG A 178 3.87 24.82 17.06
CA ARG A 178 5.09 24.83 17.89
C ARG A 178 5.26 23.56 18.73
N LEU A 179 4.17 22.97 19.21
CA LEU A 179 4.20 21.70 19.95
C LEU A 179 4.64 20.53 19.05
N LEU A 180 4.23 20.53 17.78
CA LEU A 180 4.37 19.40 16.88
C LEU A 180 5.53 19.47 15.89
N VAL A 181 6.12 20.64 15.62
CA VAL A 181 7.20 20.81 14.63
C VAL A 181 8.34 19.80 14.82
N ASN A 182 8.74 19.53 16.07
CA ASN A 182 9.81 18.57 16.39
C ASN A 182 9.35 17.10 16.44
N GLN A 183 8.06 16.83 16.20
CA GLN A 183 7.46 15.51 16.19
C GLN A 183 7.14 15.01 14.78
N VAL A 184 7.29 15.86 13.75
CA VAL A 184 6.98 15.47 12.37
C VAL A 184 8.09 14.60 11.80
N ASP A 185 7.74 13.37 11.47
CA ASP A 185 8.61 12.45 10.74
C ASP A 185 7.79 11.50 9.87
N ARG A 186 8.49 10.66 9.11
CA ARG A 186 7.89 9.61 8.28
C ARG A 186 6.94 8.71 9.05
N LYS A 187 7.28 8.29 10.27
CA LYS A 187 6.51 7.34 11.09
C LYS A 187 5.18 7.95 11.55
N LEU A 188 5.14 9.26 11.79
CA LEU A 188 3.91 9.98 12.16
C LEU A 188 2.88 9.95 11.03
N VAL A 189 3.31 10.22 9.79
CA VAL A 189 2.39 10.39 8.64
C VAL A 189 2.14 9.09 7.86
N LYS A 190 3.05 8.11 7.88
CA LYS A 190 3.02 6.89 7.05
C LYS A 190 1.64 6.21 7.05
N GLN A 191 1.08 5.92 8.22
CA GLN A 191 -0.19 5.20 8.32
C GLN A 191 -1.36 6.00 7.72
N THR A 192 -1.40 7.31 7.97
CA THR A 192 -2.46 8.18 7.47
C THR A 192 -2.38 8.35 5.96
N VAL A 193 -1.20 8.57 5.41
CA VAL A 193 -0.99 8.65 3.95
C VAL A 193 -1.42 7.33 3.28
N MET A 194 -0.91 6.21 3.76
CA MET A 194 -1.16 4.89 3.19
C MET A 194 -2.65 4.52 3.19
N THR A 195 -3.40 4.92 4.22
CA THR A 195 -4.80 4.53 4.36
C THR A 195 -5.80 5.57 3.82
N SER A 196 -5.37 6.81 3.56
CA SER A 196 -6.25 7.87 3.04
C SER A 196 -6.73 7.58 1.63
N VAL A 197 -5.88 7.01 0.77
CA VAL A 197 -6.29 6.54 -0.57
C VAL A 197 -7.31 5.42 -0.52
N TYR A 198 -7.37 4.70 0.60
CA TYR A 198 -8.34 3.64 0.87
C TYR A 198 -9.57 4.15 1.66
N GLY A 199 -9.85 5.45 1.60
CA GLY A 199 -11.10 6.03 2.09
C GLY A 199 -11.12 6.29 3.60
N VAL A 200 -9.95 6.35 4.26
CA VAL A 200 -9.89 6.83 5.64
C VAL A 200 -10.39 8.27 5.71
N THR A 201 -11.40 8.47 6.54
CA THR A 201 -11.96 9.81 6.82
C THR A 201 -11.03 10.61 7.74
N TYR A 202 -11.22 11.93 7.80
CA TYR A 202 -10.52 12.81 8.75
C TYR A 202 -10.50 12.26 10.20
N ILE A 203 -11.62 11.68 10.67
CA ILE A 203 -11.71 11.11 12.02
C ILE A 203 -10.73 9.93 12.17
N GLY A 204 -10.69 9.05 11.18
CA GLY A 204 -9.76 7.91 11.17
C GLY A 204 -8.30 8.35 11.06
N ALA A 205 -8.01 9.35 10.23
CA ALA A 205 -6.68 9.95 10.10
C ALA A 205 -6.19 10.55 11.43
N ARG A 206 -7.05 11.32 12.11
CA ARG A 206 -6.78 11.85 13.45
C ARG A 206 -6.48 10.73 14.44
N ASP A 207 -7.28 9.66 14.46
CA ASP A 207 -7.10 8.57 15.43
C ASP A 207 -5.79 7.80 15.19
N GLN A 208 -5.38 7.64 13.93
CA GLN A 208 -4.09 7.06 13.57
C GLN A 208 -2.92 7.93 14.06
N ILE A 209 -2.95 9.23 13.80
CA ILE A 209 -1.94 10.18 14.26
C ILE A 209 -1.92 10.24 15.79
N LYS A 210 -3.09 10.27 16.44
CA LYS A 210 -3.20 10.26 17.91
C LYS A 210 -2.47 9.07 18.52
N ARG A 211 -2.63 7.86 17.97
CA ARG A 211 -1.88 6.67 18.44
C ARG A 211 -0.37 6.86 18.30
N ARG A 212 0.10 7.35 17.14
CA ARG A 212 1.53 7.60 16.89
C ARG A 212 2.11 8.66 17.82
N LEU A 213 1.34 9.69 18.20
CA LEU A 213 1.74 10.68 19.19
C LEU A 213 1.75 10.08 20.62
N LYS A 214 0.75 9.25 20.97
CA LYS A 214 0.74 8.54 22.28
C LYS A 214 1.96 7.65 22.47
N GLU A 215 2.39 6.93 21.44
CA GLU A 215 3.59 6.07 21.48
C GLU A 215 4.89 6.83 21.79
N ARG A 216 4.92 8.16 21.55
CA ARG A 216 6.09 9.01 21.80
C ARG A 216 6.12 9.60 23.21
N CYS A 217 5.03 9.49 23.97
CA CYS A 217 4.88 10.05 25.32
C CYS A 217 5.28 11.54 25.43
N SER A 218 5.13 12.31 24.35
CA SER A 218 5.55 13.72 24.29
C SER A 218 4.48 14.73 24.70
N ILE A 219 3.22 14.29 24.83
CA ILE A 219 2.07 15.11 25.25
C ILE A 219 1.28 14.30 26.28
N GLU A 220 1.31 14.75 27.54
CA GLU A 220 0.64 14.05 28.66
C GLU A 220 -0.85 14.39 28.76
N ASP A 221 -1.23 15.64 28.46
CA ASP A 221 -2.63 16.07 28.52
C ASP A 221 -3.45 15.52 27.35
N ASP A 222 -4.51 14.77 27.66
CA ASP A 222 -5.32 14.07 26.67
C ASP A 222 -6.13 15.03 25.76
N ALA A 223 -6.44 16.24 26.24
CA ALA A 223 -7.17 17.26 25.47
C ALA A 223 -6.24 18.00 24.51
N GLU A 224 -5.04 18.37 24.96
CA GLU A 224 -3.98 18.93 24.13
C GLU A 224 -3.54 17.92 23.06
N LEU A 225 -3.34 16.66 23.43
CA LEU A 225 -3.05 15.58 22.50
C LEU A 225 -4.14 15.44 21.44
N PHE A 226 -5.42 15.53 21.83
CA PHE A 226 -6.53 15.48 20.88
C PHE A 226 -6.51 16.67 19.91
N ALA A 227 -6.26 17.87 20.40
CA ALA A 227 -6.16 19.08 19.57
C ALA A 227 -4.95 19.00 18.62
N ALA A 228 -3.79 18.59 19.12
CA ALA A 228 -2.57 18.36 18.33
C ALA A 228 -2.82 17.32 17.23
N SER A 229 -3.48 16.21 17.56
CA SER A 229 -3.84 15.17 16.58
C SER A 229 -4.79 15.69 15.50
N CYS A 230 -5.73 16.57 15.85
CA CYS A 230 -6.64 17.20 14.88
C CYS A 230 -5.87 18.09 13.90
N TYR A 231 -5.01 18.96 14.42
CA TYR A 231 -4.18 19.83 13.61
C TYR A 231 -3.24 19.04 12.69
N ALA A 232 -2.48 18.09 13.24
CA ALA A 232 -1.58 17.23 12.46
C ALA A 232 -2.31 16.43 11.37
N ALA A 233 -3.50 15.90 11.64
CA ALA A 233 -4.31 15.22 10.63
C ALA A 233 -4.77 16.15 9.52
N LYS A 234 -5.26 17.35 9.87
CA LYS A 234 -5.66 18.36 8.89
C LYS A 234 -4.47 18.73 7.99
N THR A 235 -3.32 19.05 8.58
CA THR A 235 -2.11 19.42 7.85
C THR A 235 -1.59 18.29 6.96
N THR A 236 -1.62 17.04 7.45
CA THR A 236 -1.22 15.86 6.66
C THR A 236 -2.14 15.65 5.45
N LEU A 237 -3.46 15.77 5.63
CA LEU A 237 -4.41 15.63 4.53
C LEU A 237 -4.32 16.79 3.53
N THR A 238 -4.03 18.01 3.99
CA THR A 238 -3.73 19.15 3.11
C THR A 238 -2.49 18.88 2.28
N ALA A 239 -1.38 18.48 2.91
CA ALA A 239 -0.13 18.15 2.20
C ALA A 239 -0.33 17.03 1.17
N LEU A 240 -1.08 15.98 1.52
CA LEU A 240 -1.43 14.90 0.60
C LEU A 240 -2.25 15.42 -0.59
N GLY A 241 -3.24 16.28 -0.35
CA GLY A 241 -4.10 16.84 -1.39
C GLY A 241 -3.38 17.81 -2.33
N GLU A 242 -2.38 18.54 -1.83
CA GLU A 242 -1.51 19.40 -2.63
C GLU A 242 -0.55 18.59 -3.52
N MET A 243 -0.02 17.48 -2.99
CA MET A 243 0.91 16.62 -3.74
C MET A 243 0.23 15.71 -4.76
N PHE A 244 -1.03 15.32 -4.53
CA PHE A 244 -1.76 14.36 -5.35
C PHE A 244 -3.13 14.92 -5.75
N GLU A 245 -3.13 16.07 -6.40
CA GLU A 245 -4.36 16.77 -6.80
C GLU A 245 -5.21 15.92 -7.77
N ALA A 246 -4.58 15.26 -8.75
CA ALA A 246 -5.27 14.40 -9.70
C ALA A 246 -5.99 13.23 -8.98
N ALA A 247 -5.31 12.58 -8.02
CA ALA A 247 -5.91 11.52 -7.20
C ALA A 247 -7.13 12.04 -6.42
N ARG A 248 -7.00 13.22 -5.81
CA ARG A 248 -8.10 13.87 -5.07
C ARG A 248 -9.30 14.17 -5.97
N SER A 249 -9.06 14.69 -7.17
CA SER A 249 -10.09 14.99 -8.16
C SER A 249 -10.83 13.73 -8.61
N ILE A 250 -10.10 12.64 -8.90
CA ILE A 250 -10.71 11.35 -9.26
C ILE A 250 -11.50 10.74 -8.10
N MET A 251 -10.96 10.78 -6.86
CA MET A 251 -11.68 10.32 -5.67
C MET A 251 -12.98 11.08 -5.46
N SER A 252 -12.97 12.41 -5.62
CA SER A 252 -14.18 13.23 -5.52
C SER A 252 -15.19 12.87 -6.59
N TRP A 253 -14.74 12.76 -7.85
CA TRP A 253 -15.59 12.40 -8.99
C TRP A 253 -16.27 11.04 -8.79
N LEU A 254 -15.51 10.00 -8.40
CA LEU A 254 -16.05 8.69 -8.04
C LEU A 254 -17.13 8.82 -6.94
N GLY A 255 -16.81 9.52 -5.85
CA GLY A 255 -17.75 9.75 -4.75
C GLY A 255 -19.04 10.46 -5.18
N ASP A 256 -18.96 11.43 -6.08
CA ASP A 256 -20.12 12.17 -6.56
C ASP A 256 -20.98 11.32 -7.51
N CYS A 257 -20.39 10.52 -8.38
CA CYS A 257 -21.10 9.50 -9.16
C CYS A 257 -21.82 8.49 -8.26
N ALA A 258 -21.14 7.98 -7.23
CA ALA A 258 -21.73 7.06 -6.25
C ALA A 258 -22.90 7.68 -5.48
N LYS A 259 -22.82 8.97 -5.15
CA LYS A 259 -23.89 9.72 -4.48
C LYS A 259 -25.14 9.78 -5.36
N ILE A 260 -24.99 10.09 -6.64
CA ILE A 260 -26.09 10.19 -7.61
C ILE A 260 -26.83 8.84 -7.70
N ILE A 261 -26.09 7.74 -7.91
CA ILE A 261 -26.67 6.39 -7.99
C ILE A 261 -27.39 6.00 -6.69
N ALA A 262 -26.74 6.26 -5.54
CA ALA A 262 -27.29 5.87 -4.25
C ALA A 262 -28.53 6.68 -3.83
N MET A 263 -28.70 7.90 -4.33
CA MET A 263 -29.91 8.71 -4.12
C MET A 263 -31.14 8.09 -4.77
N GLU A 264 -30.98 7.35 -5.86
CA GLU A 264 -32.02 6.51 -6.48
C GLU A 264 -32.25 5.18 -5.75
N ASN A 265 -31.69 5.05 -4.54
CA ASN A 265 -31.73 3.83 -3.72
C ASN A 265 -31.14 2.59 -4.43
N GLN A 266 -30.21 2.79 -5.37
CA GLN A 266 -29.47 1.74 -6.04
C GLN A 266 -28.04 1.62 -5.48
N PRO A 267 -27.49 0.40 -5.32
CA PRO A 267 -26.09 0.25 -4.96
C PRO A 267 -25.20 0.56 -6.16
N VAL A 268 -24.01 1.08 -5.91
CA VAL A 268 -23.01 1.26 -6.98
C VAL A 268 -22.52 -0.10 -7.45
N ARG A 269 -22.42 -0.26 -8.78
CA ARG A 269 -21.97 -1.49 -9.45
C ARG A 269 -21.05 -1.12 -10.59
N TRP A 270 -19.97 -1.85 -10.78
CA TRP A 270 -19.08 -1.69 -11.93
C TRP A 270 -18.53 -3.06 -12.33
N THR A 271 -17.93 -3.13 -13.51
CA THR A 271 -17.23 -4.32 -13.96
C THR A 271 -15.75 -3.97 -14.04
N THR A 272 -14.89 -4.81 -13.44
CA THR A 272 -13.43 -4.63 -13.53
C THR A 272 -12.95 -4.80 -14.96
N PRO A 273 -11.72 -4.33 -15.31
CA PRO A 273 -11.12 -4.59 -16.62
C PRO A 273 -11.00 -6.08 -16.99
N LEU A 274 -11.01 -6.98 -15.99
CA LEU A 274 -11.03 -8.44 -16.20
C LEU A 274 -12.43 -9.05 -16.32
N GLY A 275 -13.48 -8.23 -16.36
CA GLY A 275 -14.86 -8.71 -16.52
C GLY A 275 -15.54 -9.14 -15.23
N LEU A 276 -14.91 -9.00 -14.05
CA LEU A 276 -15.56 -9.30 -12.76
C LEU A 276 -16.59 -8.21 -12.40
N PRO A 277 -17.89 -8.53 -12.27
CA PRO A 277 -18.88 -7.59 -11.77
C PRO A 277 -18.73 -7.41 -10.25
N VAL A 278 -18.71 -6.15 -9.81
CA VAL A 278 -18.57 -5.77 -8.40
C VAL A 278 -19.78 -4.94 -7.98
N VAL A 279 -20.30 -5.20 -6.78
CA VAL A 279 -21.46 -4.49 -6.20
C VAL A 279 -21.13 -4.07 -4.78
N GLN A 280 -21.34 -2.80 -4.44
CA GLN A 280 -21.20 -2.35 -3.05
C GLN A 280 -22.40 -2.80 -2.19
N PRO A 281 -22.18 -3.55 -1.09
CA PRO A 281 -23.26 -4.15 -0.31
C PRO A 281 -23.92 -3.18 0.69
N TYR A 282 -23.51 -1.90 0.74
CA TYR A 282 -23.88 -1.01 1.84
C TYR A 282 -25.37 -0.64 1.85
N ARG A 283 -26.12 -1.37 2.68
CA ARG A 283 -27.55 -1.20 2.95
C ARG A 283 -27.80 -0.99 4.44
N LYS A 284 -28.89 -0.30 4.79
CA LYS A 284 -29.26 -0.05 6.18
C LYS A 284 -29.61 -1.37 6.85
N LEU A 285 -29.08 -1.58 8.06
CA LEU A 285 -29.45 -2.71 8.91
C LEU A 285 -30.76 -2.40 9.63
N GLY A 286 -31.73 -3.29 9.50
CA GLY A 286 -32.98 -3.32 10.25
C GLY A 286 -32.86 -4.28 11.44
N ARG A 287 -33.75 -4.10 12.41
CA ARG A 287 -33.90 -5.04 13.54
C ARG A 287 -34.98 -6.05 13.20
N HIS A 288 -34.68 -7.33 13.41
CA HIS A 288 -35.63 -8.41 13.29
C HIS A 288 -35.74 -9.11 14.64
N LEU A 289 -36.94 -9.07 15.24
CA LEU A 289 -37.19 -9.66 16.55
C LEU A 289 -37.74 -11.07 16.37
N ILE A 290 -37.02 -12.07 16.89
CA ILE A 290 -37.48 -13.46 16.95
C ILE A 290 -37.91 -13.74 18.38
N LYS A 291 -39.21 -13.87 18.59
CA LYS A 291 -39.75 -14.33 19.88
C LYS A 291 -39.60 -15.85 19.95
N THR A 292 -38.88 -16.32 20.96
CA THR A 292 -38.81 -17.75 21.32
C THR A 292 -39.55 -17.96 22.63
N SER A 293 -39.77 -19.20 23.03
CA SER A 293 -40.42 -19.53 24.32
C SER A 293 -39.62 -19.08 25.55
N LEU A 294 -38.32 -18.79 25.40
CA LEU A 294 -37.43 -18.38 26.50
C LEU A 294 -37.12 -16.87 26.51
N GLN A 295 -37.04 -16.24 25.33
CA GLN A 295 -36.64 -14.84 25.19
C GLN A 295 -36.91 -14.27 23.79
N ILE A 296 -36.76 -12.96 23.64
CA ILE A 296 -36.78 -12.26 22.35
C ILE A 296 -35.34 -12.04 21.88
N LEU A 297 -34.97 -12.66 20.77
CA LEU A 297 -33.68 -12.44 20.10
C LEU A 297 -33.80 -11.26 19.13
N THR A 298 -32.90 -10.29 19.22
CA THR A 298 -32.80 -9.19 18.26
C THR A 298 -31.69 -9.51 17.25
N LEU A 299 -32.07 -9.82 16.02
CA LEU A 299 -31.15 -10.01 14.91
C LEU A 299 -31.02 -8.73 14.09
N GLN A 300 -29.84 -8.49 13.54
CA GLN A 300 -29.65 -7.47 12.50
C GLN A 300 -29.83 -8.12 11.13
N ARG A 301 -30.68 -7.52 10.29
CA ARG A 301 -30.92 -7.97 8.91
C ARG A 301 -30.83 -6.78 7.96
N GLU A 302 -30.18 -6.96 6.82
CA GLU A 302 -30.14 -5.93 5.79
C GLU A 302 -31.53 -5.58 5.27
N THR A 303 -31.77 -4.29 5.03
CA THR A 303 -32.99 -3.77 4.41
C THR A 303 -32.74 -3.42 2.94
N ASN A 304 -33.80 -3.17 2.19
CA ASN A 304 -33.68 -2.70 0.79
C ASN A 304 -33.22 -1.24 0.65
N LYS A 305 -33.00 -0.51 1.78
CA LYS A 305 -32.59 0.89 1.76
C LYS A 305 -31.07 1.01 1.69
N VAL A 306 -30.56 1.67 0.66
CA VAL A 306 -29.12 1.89 0.45
C VAL A 306 -28.60 2.97 1.41
N MET A 307 -27.35 2.81 1.87
CA MET A 307 -26.66 3.79 2.69
C MET A 307 -25.88 4.78 1.84
N VAL A 308 -26.53 5.85 1.36
CA VAL A 308 -25.94 6.88 0.47
C VAL A 308 -24.56 7.34 0.92
N LYS A 309 -24.41 7.72 2.20
CA LYS A 309 -23.13 8.17 2.75
C LYS A 309 -22.03 7.12 2.62
N ARG A 310 -22.34 5.84 2.89
CA ARG A 310 -21.35 4.75 2.85
C ARG A 310 -20.99 4.36 1.41
N GLN A 311 -21.97 4.29 0.51
CA GLN A 311 -21.73 4.08 -0.93
C GLN A 311 -20.75 5.14 -1.47
N ARG A 312 -21.06 6.43 -1.23
CA ARG A 312 -20.20 7.55 -1.62
C ARG A 312 -18.77 7.42 -1.09
N THR A 313 -18.59 7.21 0.22
CA THR A 313 -17.25 7.20 0.82
C THR A 313 -16.44 5.95 0.52
N ALA A 314 -17.11 4.82 0.25
CA ALA A 314 -16.44 3.54 0.01
C ALA A 314 -16.21 3.25 -1.47
N PHE A 315 -16.82 4.00 -2.40
CA PHE A 315 -16.65 3.72 -3.82
C PHE A 315 -15.23 3.98 -4.33
N PRO A 316 -14.59 5.15 -4.06
CA PRO A 316 -13.21 5.36 -4.47
C PRO A 316 -12.24 4.25 -4.04
N PRO A 317 -12.19 3.84 -2.76
CA PRO A 317 -11.26 2.81 -2.33
C PRO A 317 -11.60 1.42 -2.86
N ASN A 318 -12.89 1.05 -2.93
CA ASN A 318 -13.27 -0.24 -3.49
C ASN A 318 -12.96 -0.31 -4.99
N PHE A 319 -13.08 0.81 -5.70
CA PHE A 319 -12.76 0.88 -7.13
C PHE A 319 -11.27 0.68 -7.36
N VAL A 320 -10.41 1.39 -6.63
CA VAL A 320 -8.95 1.20 -6.74
C VAL A 320 -8.52 -0.20 -6.30
N HIS A 321 -9.10 -0.76 -5.25
CA HIS A 321 -8.89 -2.16 -4.87
C HIS A 321 -9.33 -3.17 -5.94
N SER A 322 -10.30 -2.82 -6.78
CA SER A 322 -10.66 -3.67 -7.90
C SER A 322 -9.65 -3.58 -9.05
N LEU A 323 -8.94 -2.45 -9.19
CA LEU A 323 -7.89 -2.25 -10.18
C LEU A 323 -6.57 -2.91 -9.74
N ASP A 324 -6.18 -2.77 -8.46
CA ASP A 324 -5.01 -3.48 -7.91
C ASP A 324 -5.18 -5.00 -7.99
N GLY A 325 -6.37 -5.51 -7.64
CA GLY A 325 -6.70 -6.92 -7.80
C GLY A 325 -6.68 -7.37 -9.26
N SER A 326 -7.12 -6.52 -10.19
CA SER A 326 -7.04 -6.82 -11.63
C SER A 326 -5.58 -6.88 -12.09
N HIS A 327 -4.74 -5.94 -11.67
CA HIS A 327 -3.31 -5.93 -11.97
C HIS A 327 -2.62 -7.18 -11.44
N MET A 328 -2.86 -7.54 -10.16
CA MET A 328 -2.30 -8.75 -9.55
C MET A 328 -2.72 -10.00 -10.33
N MET A 329 -3.99 -10.14 -10.70
CA MET A 329 -4.48 -11.30 -11.46
C MET A 329 -3.87 -11.36 -12.86
N MET A 330 -3.76 -10.22 -13.56
CA MET A 330 -3.11 -10.14 -14.87
C MET A 330 -1.62 -10.55 -14.79
N THR A 331 -0.92 -10.09 -13.77
CA THR A 331 0.48 -10.45 -13.51
C THR A 331 0.60 -11.94 -13.16
N ALA A 332 -0.26 -12.48 -12.29
CA ALA A 332 -0.22 -13.88 -11.89
C ALA A 332 -0.45 -14.84 -13.08
N ILE A 333 -1.41 -14.53 -13.96
CA ILE A 333 -1.67 -15.29 -15.17
C ILE A 333 -0.44 -15.28 -16.09
N ALA A 334 0.12 -14.09 -16.34
CA ALA A 334 1.28 -13.96 -17.22
C ALA A 334 2.55 -14.60 -16.63
N CYS A 335 2.76 -14.54 -15.31
CA CYS A 335 3.83 -15.26 -14.63
C CYS A 335 3.67 -16.78 -14.81
N LYS A 336 2.45 -17.30 -14.64
CA LYS A 336 2.17 -18.73 -14.86
C LYS A 336 2.42 -19.15 -16.31
N GLU A 337 2.00 -18.36 -17.29
CA GLU A 337 2.26 -18.60 -18.72
C GLU A 337 3.76 -18.60 -19.05
N ALA A 338 4.53 -17.75 -18.36
CA ALA A 338 5.98 -17.71 -18.44
C ALA A 338 6.70 -18.80 -17.61
N GLY A 339 5.95 -19.65 -16.90
CA GLY A 339 6.50 -20.75 -16.10
C GLY A 339 7.08 -20.33 -14.75
N LEU A 340 6.63 -19.21 -14.17
CA LEU A 340 7.05 -18.73 -12.84
C LEU A 340 6.06 -19.20 -11.77
N ASN A 341 6.59 -19.49 -10.57
CA ASN A 341 5.75 -19.62 -9.39
C ASN A 341 5.41 -18.22 -8.87
N PHE A 342 4.12 -17.97 -8.62
CA PHE A 342 3.62 -16.69 -8.15
C PHE A 342 2.82 -16.87 -6.87
N ALA A 343 3.14 -16.08 -5.85
CA ALA A 343 2.29 -15.82 -4.71
C ALA A 343 2.12 -14.31 -4.55
N GLY A 344 1.11 -13.88 -3.82
CA GLY A 344 0.95 -12.47 -3.52
C GLY A 344 0.09 -12.19 -2.31
N VAL A 345 0.32 -11.03 -1.72
CA VAL A 345 -0.47 -10.44 -0.65
C VAL A 345 -0.87 -9.04 -1.11
N HIS A 346 -2.03 -8.95 -1.76
CA HIS A 346 -2.50 -7.71 -2.38
C HIS A 346 -1.46 -7.12 -3.34
N ASP A 347 -0.77 -6.05 -2.93
CA ASP A 347 0.24 -5.29 -3.67
C ASP A 347 1.69 -5.75 -3.42
N SER A 348 1.87 -6.94 -2.86
CA SER A 348 3.14 -7.60 -2.63
C SER A 348 3.22 -8.87 -3.50
N TYR A 349 4.11 -8.91 -4.48
CA TYR A 349 4.21 -9.99 -5.48
C TYR A 349 5.48 -10.83 -5.27
N TRP A 350 5.32 -12.15 -5.19
CA TRP A 350 6.37 -13.05 -4.74
C TRP A 350 6.66 -14.12 -5.80
N THR A 351 7.93 -14.40 -6.01
CA THR A 351 8.41 -15.49 -6.87
C THR A 351 9.74 -16.02 -6.37
N HIS A 352 10.31 -17.02 -7.05
CA HIS A 352 11.65 -17.53 -6.74
C HIS A 352 12.72 -16.48 -7.03
N ALA A 353 13.81 -16.48 -6.27
CA ALA A 353 14.87 -15.48 -6.42
C ALA A 353 15.43 -15.36 -7.86
N CYS A 354 15.54 -16.48 -8.58
CA CYS A 354 16.00 -16.51 -9.96
C CYS A 354 15.04 -15.84 -10.96
N ASP A 355 13.75 -15.74 -10.60
CA ASP A 355 12.66 -15.33 -11.48
C ASP A 355 12.24 -13.86 -11.26
N VAL A 356 12.78 -13.19 -10.24
CA VAL A 356 12.35 -11.83 -9.84
C VAL A 356 12.49 -10.82 -10.99
N ASP A 357 13.58 -10.86 -11.76
CA ASP A 357 13.78 -9.95 -12.89
C ASP A 357 12.67 -10.10 -13.95
N GLN A 358 12.29 -11.35 -14.24
CA GLN A 358 11.24 -11.66 -15.21
C GLN A 358 9.85 -11.28 -14.66
N MET A 359 9.56 -11.57 -13.39
CA MET A 359 8.33 -11.12 -12.73
C MET A 359 8.21 -9.60 -12.75
N ASN A 360 9.30 -8.88 -12.46
CA ASN A 360 9.36 -7.42 -12.46
C ASN A 360 9.10 -6.81 -13.84
N ARG A 361 9.57 -7.46 -14.92
CA ARG A 361 9.21 -7.09 -16.28
C ARG A 361 7.71 -7.30 -16.54
N ILE A 362 7.21 -8.51 -16.25
CA ILE A 362 5.80 -8.87 -16.48
C ILE A 362 4.87 -7.93 -15.73
N LEU A 363 5.14 -7.63 -14.46
CA LEU A 363 4.24 -6.80 -13.65
C LEU A 363 4.17 -5.35 -14.19
N ARG A 364 5.27 -4.81 -14.72
CA ARG A 364 5.28 -3.46 -15.34
C ARG A 364 4.50 -3.47 -16.65
N GLU A 365 4.75 -4.47 -17.50
CA GLU A 365 4.02 -4.65 -18.76
C GLU A 365 2.50 -4.77 -18.53
N LYS A 366 2.07 -5.55 -17.53
CA LYS A 366 0.65 -5.72 -17.21
C LYS A 366 0.04 -4.48 -16.56
N PHE A 367 0.80 -3.71 -15.79
CA PHE A 367 0.34 -2.42 -15.27
C PHE A 367 0.09 -1.41 -16.40
N VAL A 368 1.03 -1.29 -17.34
CA VAL A 368 0.87 -0.41 -18.51
C VAL A 368 -0.33 -0.85 -19.35
N ALA A 369 -0.43 -2.13 -19.68
CA ALA A 369 -1.54 -2.67 -20.45
C ALA A 369 -2.92 -2.43 -19.80
N LEU A 370 -3.00 -2.53 -18.46
CA LEU A 370 -4.23 -2.22 -17.72
C LEU A 370 -4.67 -0.76 -17.95
N TYR A 371 -3.72 0.18 -17.93
CA TYR A 371 -3.98 1.62 -17.99
C TYR A 371 -3.91 2.24 -19.40
N GLU A 372 -3.58 1.45 -20.42
CA GLU A 372 -3.86 1.78 -21.82
C GLU A 372 -5.36 1.76 -22.12
N ALA A 373 -6.15 1.00 -21.37
CA ALA A 373 -7.60 1.02 -21.46
C ALA A 373 -8.19 2.32 -20.88
N PRO A 374 -9.26 2.89 -21.47
CA PRO A 374 -9.90 4.11 -20.99
C PRO A 374 -10.84 3.80 -19.81
N ILE A 375 -10.26 3.43 -18.66
CA ILE A 375 -10.98 2.87 -17.49
C ILE A 375 -12.08 3.82 -16.97
N LEU A 376 -11.79 5.11 -16.82
CA LEU A 376 -12.76 6.07 -16.26
C LEU A 376 -13.87 6.39 -17.25
N GLU A 377 -13.55 6.45 -18.55
CA GLU A 377 -14.51 6.63 -19.64
C GLU A 377 -15.47 5.44 -19.70
N ASN A 378 -14.94 4.22 -19.72
CA ASN A 378 -15.74 3.00 -19.73
C ASN A 378 -16.66 2.94 -18.50
N LEU A 379 -16.16 3.36 -17.34
CA LEU A 379 -16.97 3.45 -16.12
C LEU A 379 -18.11 4.47 -16.27
N LEU A 380 -17.82 5.67 -16.75
CA LEU A 380 -18.82 6.72 -16.97
C LEU A 380 -19.89 6.27 -17.98
N GLU A 381 -19.48 5.70 -19.11
CA GLU A 381 -20.37 5.16 -20.13
C GLU A 381 -21.27 4.06 -19.56
N SER A 382 -20.72 3.17 -18.73
CA SER A 382 -21.50 2.13 -18.06
C SER A 382 -22.57 2.71 -17.12
N PHE A 383 -22.27 3.80 -16.41
CA PHE A 383 -23.23 4.48 -15.55
C PHE A 383 -24.31 5.21 -16.35
N GLN A 384 -23.93 5.90 -17.42
CA GLN A 384 -24.87 6.58 -18.31
C GLN A 384 -25.82 5.59 -18.99
N THR A 385 -25.31 4.43 -19.40
CA THR A 385 -26.11 3.35 -19.98
C THR A 385 -27.07 2.73 -18.97
N ALA A 386 -26.61 2.47 -17.74
CA ALA A 386 -27.44 1.88 -16.69
C ALA A 386 -28.47 2.86 -16.11
N PHE A 387 -28.18 4.17 -16.17
CA PHE A 387 -29.00 5.24 -15.59
C PHE A 387 -29.19 6.39 -16.59
N PRO A 388 -29.93 6.18 -17.70
CA PRO A 388 -30.03 7.15 -18.80
C PRO A 388 -30.74 8.46 -18.42
N THR A 389 -31.45 8.49 -17.30
CA THR A 389 -32.14 9.67 -16.78
C THR A 389 -31.30 10.48 -15.77
N LEU A 390 -30.14 9.97 -15.35
CA LEU A 390 -29.26 10.63 -14.38
C LEU A 390 -28.14 11.39 -15.09
N ASN A 391 -27.81 12.56 -14.56
CA ASN A 391 -26.71 13.38 -15.06
C ASN A 391 -25.47 13.19 -14.19
N PHE A 392 -24.41 12.64 -14.76
CA PHE A 392 -23.13 12.42 -14.10
C PHE A 392 -22.15 13.57 -14.36
N PRO A 393 -21.28 13.93 -13.40
CA PRO A 393 -20.26 14.95 -13.62
C PRO A 393 -19.27 14.51 -14.71
N PRO A 394 -18.69 15.47 -15.47
CA PRO A 394 -17.67 15.16 -16.46
C PRO A 394 -16.43 14.57 -15.79
N LEU A 395 -15.63 13.84 -16.57
CA LEU A 395 -14.36 13.29 -16.11
C LEU A 395 -13.40 14.40 -15.66
N PRO A 396 -12.60 14.17 -14.60
CA PRO A 396 -11.49 15.04 -14.26
C PRO A 396 -10.48 15.14 -15.41
N GLU A 397 -9.80 16.28 -15.51
CA GLU A 397 -8.69 16.45 -16.45
C GLU A 397 -7.55 15.46 -16.14
N ARG A 398 -6.94 14.94 -17.19
CA ARG A 398 -5.74 14.10 -17.10
C ARG A 398 -4.49 14.95 -17.34
N GLY A 399 -3.42 14.60 -16.65
CA GLY A 399 -2.10 15.13 -16.92
C GLY A 399 -1.44 14.49 -18.14
N ASP A 400 -0.12 14.65 -18.23
CA ASP A 400 0.72 14.32 -19.38
C ASP A 400 1.73 13.19 -19.12
N PHE A 401 1.59 12.46 -18.00
CA PHE A 401 2.46 11.33 -17.68
C PHE A 401 2.38 10.21 -18.74
N ASP A 402 3.52 9.82 -19.29
CA ASP A 402 3.62 8.66 -20.18
C ASP A 402 3.73 7.37 -19.37
N LEU A 403 2.70 6.53 -19.44
CA LEU A 403 2.70 5.23 -18.75
C LEU A 403 3.87 4.33 -19.15
N ARG A 404 4.44 4.52 -20.35
CA ARG A 404 5.57 3.70 -20.79
C ARG A 404 6.81 3.92 -19.93
N GLU A 405 6.93 5.03 -19.22
CA GLU A 405 7.98 5.27 -18.23
C GLU A 405 7.99 4.21 -17.12
N VAL A 406 6.84 3.58 -16.83
CA VAL A 406 6.73 2.50 -15.82
C VAL A 406 7.56 1.27 -16.21
N LEU A 407 7.73 0.99 -17.51
CA LEU A 407 8.48 -0.19 -18.00
C LEU A 407 9.94 -0.15 -17.56
N GLU A 408 10.50 1.04 -17.44
CA GLU A 408 11.90 1.28 -17.07
C GLU A 408 12.06 1.62 -15.59
N SER A 409 10.98 1.61 -14.78
CA SER A 409 11.05 2.01 -13.37
C SER A 409 11.48 0.84 -12.46
N PRO A 410 12.75 0.80 -12.00
CA PRO A 410 13.26 -0.32 -11.19
C PRO A 410 12.55 -0.42 -9.84
N TYR A 411 12.07 0.71 -9.30
CA TYR A 411 11.50 0.80 -7.95
C TYR A 411 9.97 0.88 -7.91
N PHE A 412 9.28 0.69 -9.04
CA PHE A 412 7.82 0.62 -9.06
C PHE A 412 7.28 -0.42 -8.06
N PHE A 413 7.84 -1.63 -8.13
CA PHE A 413 7.76 -2.69 -7.11
C PHE A 413 9.20 -3.02 -6.72
N ASN A 414 9.55 -3.05 -5.43
CA ASN A 414 10.96 -3.24 -4.99
C ASN A 414 11.14 -3.79 -3.58
#